data_AF-A0A822ZGT2-F1
#
_entry.id   AF-A0A822ZGT2-F1
#
_cell.length_a   1.000
_cell.length_b   1.000
_cell.length_c   1.000
_cell.angle_alpha   90.00
_cell.angle_beta   90.00
_cell.angle_gamma   90.00
#
_symmetry.space_group_name_H-M   'P 1'
#
loop_
_entity.id
_entity.type
_entity.pdbx_description
1 polymer ?
#
loop_
_entity_poly.entity_id
_entity_poly.type
_entity_poly.pdbx_seq_one_letter_code
_entity_poly.pdbx_strand_id
1 'polypeptide(L)' 'MYWTVEEGTLPVLGSLRIYRCTKLKMLPDGLRQVNTLKELKLTMPTQFSDRLRQGGEDWDKIKHVASITT' A
#
# COMPACT_ATOMS: atom_id res chain seq x y z
N MET A 1 -10.80 9.42 3.82
CA MET A 1 -10.49 9.58 2.39
C MET A 1 -10.29 8.19 1.83
N TYR A 2 -10.94 7.89 0.71
CA TYR A 2 -10.73 6.67 -0.03
C TYR A 2 -9.89 7.04 -1.25
N TRP A 3 -8.75 6.39 -1.39
CA TRP A 3 -7.94 6.47 -2.60
C TRP A 3 -8.23 5.21 -3.41
N THR A 4 -8.41 5.36 -4.72
CA THR A 4 -8.69 4.26 -5.65
C THR A 4 -7.54 4.14 -6.64
N VAL A 5 -7.16 2.91 -6.95
CA VAL A 5 -6.25 2.55 -8.05
C VAL A 5 -7.04 1.65 -8.98
N GLU A 6 -7.23 2.09 -10.21
CA GLU A 6 -7.85 1.28 -11.26
C GLU A 6 -6.79 0.45 -11.97
N GLU A 7 -7.19 -0.68 -12.53
CA GLU A 7 -6.30 -1.56 -13.28
C GLU A 7 -5.60 -0.79 -14.42
N GLY A 8 -4.30 -1.00 -14.60
CA GLY A 8 -3.53 -0.35 -15.67
C GLY A 8 -3.18 1.13 -15.45
N THR A 9 -3.58 1.77 -14.35
CA THR A 9 -3.33 3.21 -14.11
C THR A 9 -1.91 3.52 -13.62
N LEU A 10 -1.22 2.55 -13.02
CA LEU A 10 0.11 2.72 -12.45
C LEU A 10 1.12 1.70 -13.04
N PRO A 11 1.27 1.63 -14.37
CA PRO A 11 2.01 0.55 -15.02
C PRO A 11 3.50 0.55 -14.66
N VAL A 12 4.07 1.69 -14.27
CA VAL A 12 5.51 1.87 -14.02
C VAL A 12 5.84 2.27 -12.58
N LEU A 13 4.87 2.22 -11.66
CA LEU A 13 5.09 2.69 -10.29
C LEU A 13 6.03 1.73 -9.54
N GLY A 14 7.29 2.14 -9.38
CA GLY A 14 8.32 1.34 -8.69
C GLY A 14 8.42 1.58 -7.19
N SER A 15 8.08 2.78 -6.70
CA SER A 15 8.15 3.16 -5.29
C SER A 15 6.95 4.00 -4.90
N LEU A 16 6.31 3.67 -3.78
CA LEU A 16 5.17 4.38 -3.20
C LEU A 16 5.52 4.82 -1.79
N ARG A 17 5.30 6.11 -1.48
CA ARG A 17 5.47 6.66 -0.13
C ARG A 17 4.19 7.30 0.37
N ILE A 18 3.72 6.88 1.53
CA ILE A 18 2.56 7.49 2.22
C ILE A 18 3.03 8.01 3.58
N TYR A 19 2.82 9.30 3.83
CA TYR A 19 3.33 9.98 5.02
C TYR A 19 2.22 10.75 5.73
N ARG A 20 1.97 10.41 7.01
CA ARG A 20 1.03 11.08 7.92
C ARG A 20 -0.37 11.33 7.34
N CYS A 21 -0.88 10.40 6.54
CA CYS A 21 -2.23 10.47 5.98
C CYS A 21 -3.29 9.95 6.98
N THR A 22 -3.56 10.70 8.05
CA THR A 22 -4.46 10.26 9.14
C THR A 22 -5.91 9.93 8.72
N LYS A 23 -6.35 10.47 7.57
CA LYS A 23 -7.69 10.19 7.01
C LYS A 23 -7.74 8.96 6.10
N LEU A 24 -6.59 8.36 5.76
CA LEU A 24 -6.51 7.15 4.94
C LEU A 24 -6.76 5.94 5.82
N LYS A 25 -7.81 5.19 5.53
CA LYS A 25 -8.26 4.06 6.36
C LYS A 25 -7.78 2.71 5.87
N MET A 26 -7.48 2.59 4.58
CA MET A 26 -7.08 1.35 3.92
C MET A 26 -6.30 1.64 2.64
N LEU A 27 -5.60 0.62 2.13
CA LEU A 27 -5.03 0.65 0.79
C LEU A 27 -6.07 0.26 -0.28
N PRO A 28 -6.01 0.83 -1.49
CA PRO A 28 -6.86 0.41 -2.60
C PRO A 28 -6.56 -1.03 -3.03
N ASP A 29 -7.60 -1.76 -3.43
CA ASP A 29 -7.45 -3.14 -3.92
C ASP A 29 -6.61 -3.23 -5.20
N GLY A 30 -6.67 -2.20 -6.06
CA GLY A 30 -5.89 -2.15 -7.30
C GLY A 30 -4.37 -2.18 -7.10
N LEU A 31 -3.86 -1.89 -5.90
CA LEU A 31 -2.42 -2.07 -5.61
C LEU A 31 -1.96 -3.51 -5.80
N ARG A 32 -2.85 -4.51 -5.64
CA ARG A 32 -2.57 -5.93 -5.92
C ARG A 32 -2.06 -6.18 -7.32
N GLN A 33 -2.44 -5.34 -8.27
CA GLN A 33 -2.12 -5.49 -9.70
C GLN A 33 -0.88 -4.68 -10.10
N VAL A 34 -0.34 -3.85 -9.21
CA VAL A 34 0.85 -3.01 -9.49
C VAL A 34 2.12 -3.83 -9.27
N ASN A 35 2.34 -4.82 -10.13
CA ASN A 35 3.48 -5.76 -10.04
C ASN A 35 4.87 -5.07 -10.18
N THR A 36 4.88 -3.84 -10.69
CA THR A 36 6.07 -3.01 -10.80
C THR A 36 6.49 -2.38 -9.47
N LEU A 37 5.62 -2.35 -8.46
CA LEU A 37 5.92 -1.78 -7.15
C LEU A 37 6.94 -2.63 -6.41
N LYS A 38 8.13 -2.08 -6.20
CA LYS A 38 9.24 -2.74 -5.48
C LYS A 38 9.42 -2.21 -4.07
N GLU A 39 9.04 -0.96 -3.83
CA GLU A 39 9.24 -0.31 -2.56
C GLU A 39 7.95 0.36 -2.05
N LEU A 40 7.60 0.09 -0.80
CA LEU A 40 6.51 0.74 -0.08
C LEU A 40 7.02 1.33 1.23
N LYS A 41 7.03 2.66 1.32
CA LYS A 41 7.43 3.41 2.51
C LYS A 41 6.21 4.05 3.16
N LEU A 42 5.95 3.69 4.40
CA LEU A 42 4.80 4.12 5.16
C LEU A 42 5.30 4.77 6.44
N THR A 43 4.77 5.94 6.74
CA THR A 43 4.93 6.57 8.05
C THR A 43 3.54 6.98 8.49
N MET A 44 2.81 5.99 9.01
CA MET A 44 1.39 6.06 9.29
C MET A 44 1.13 5.70 10.76
N PRO A 45 -0.04 6.04 11.32
CA PRO A 45 -0.40 5.59 12.67
C PRO A 45 -0.34 4.07 12.79
N THR A 46 0.02 3.55 13.97
CA THR A 46 0.17 2.11 14.23
C THR A 46 -1.04 1.30 13.82
N GLN A 47 -2.26 1.82 14.06
CA GLN A 47 -3.52 1.20 13.64
C GLN A 47 -3.60 0.91 12.13
N PHE A 48 -2.99 1.78 11.31
CA PHE A 48 -2.92 1.56 9.86
C PHE A 48 -1.82 0.56 9.52
N SER A 49 -0.63 0.69 10.12
CA SER A 49 0.49 -0.22 9.89
C SER A 49 0.17 -1.67 10.30
N ASP A 50 -0.66 -1.88 11.34
CA ASP A 50 -1.08 -3.22 11.76
C ASP A 50 -1.91 -3.95 10.69
N ARG A 51 -2.68 -3.23 9.86
CA ARG A 51 -3.42 -3.81 8.72
C ARG A 51 -2.50 -4.38 7.66
N LEU A 52 -1.25 -3.93 7.63
CA LEU A 52 -0.25 -4.25 6.62
C LEU A 52 0.77 -5.30 7.08
N ARG A 53 0.67 -5.76 8.33
CA ARG A 53 1.49 -6.86 8.83
C ARG A 53 1.06 -8.16 8.16
N GLN A 54 1.94 -9.16 8.16
CA GLN A 54 1.61 -10.48 7.60
C GLN A 54 0.35 -11.05 8.27
N GLY A 55 -0.66 -11.35 7.44
CA GLY A 55 -1.98 -11.81 7.90
C GLY A 55 -2.97 -10.69 8.27
N GLY A 56 -2.56 -9.42 8.17
CA GLY A 56 -3.44 -8.25 8.32
C GLY A 56 -4.37 -8.05 7.13
N GLU A 57 -5.42 -7.25 7.32
CA GLU A 57 -6.51 -7.06 6.34
C GLU A 57 -6.04 -6.58 4.96
N ASP A 58 -5.00 -5.74 4.92
CA ASP A 58 -4.48 -5.13 3.70
C ASP A 58 -3.19 -5.82 3.22
N TRP A 59 -2.74 -6.89 3.87
CA TRP A 59 -1.50 -7.61 3.53
C TRP A 59 -1.50 -8.11 2.08
N ASP A 60 -2.61 -8.72 1.63
CA ASP A 60 -2.73 -9.24 0.27
C ASP A 60 -2.55 -8.17 -0.81
N LYS A 61 -2.73 -6.89 -0.45
CA LYS A 61 -2.56 -5.74 -1.36
C LYS A 61 -1.11 -5.40 -1.63
N ILE A 62 -0.21 -5.80 -0.74
CA ILE A 62 1.21 -5.39 -0.78
C ILE A 62 2.18 -6.57 -0.66
N LYS A 63 1.69 -7.82 -0.50
CA LYS A 63 2.53 -9.01 -0.35
C LYS A 63 3.51 -9.27 -1.50
N HIS A 64 3.28 -8.68 -2.67
CA HIS A 64 4.17 -8.77 -3.84
C HIS A 64 5.31 -7.73 -3.82
N VAL A 65 5.26 -6.76 -2.91
CA VAL A 65 6.25 -5.68 -2.79
C VAL A 65 7.49 -6.23 -2.08
N ALA A 66 8.66 -6.04 -2.69
CA ALA A 66 9.91 -6.60 -2.19
C ALA A 66 10.45 -5.92 -0.93
N SER A 67 10.22 -4.61 -0.78
CA SER A 67 10.70 -3.83 0.36
C SER A 67 9.56 -3.00 0.95
N ILE A 68 9.20 -3.28 2.20
CA ILE A 68 8.16 -2.58 2.94
C ILE A 68 8.78 -2.00 4.21
N THR A 69 8.59 -0.71 4.45
CA THR A 69 8.99 -0.02 5.69
C THR A 69 7.77 0.72 6.23
N THR A 70 7.39 0.48 7.49
CA THR A 70 6.18 1.04 8.13
C THR A 70 6.44 1.74 9.43
#